data_AF-A0A1T4W451-F1
#
_entry.id   AF-A0A1T4W451-F1
#
_cell.length_a   1.000
_cell.length_b   1.000
_cell.length_c   1.000
_cell.angle_alpha   90.00
_cell.angle_beta   90.00
_cell.angle_gamma   90.00
#
_symmetry.space_group_name_H-M   'P 1'
#
loop_
_entity.id
_entity.type
_entity.pdbx_description
1 polymer ?
#
loop_
_entity_poly.entity_id
_entity_poly.type
_entity_poly.pdbx_seq_one_letter_code
_entity_poly.pdbx_strand_id
1 'polypeptide(L)'
;MSEQAVVKEYSNGELTIVWQPSKCIHSTLCFRGLPAVFNPQQRPWVKMDAATTEQLIAQVSSCPSGALSYKLAEQPMPVTPSAAEIVKIKLAPNGPLLVQGKIEIQDKNGTITTHTKMTALCRCGASANKPYCDGSHQKIGFTD
;
A
#
# COMPACT_ATOMS: atom_id res chain seq x y z
N MET A 1 35.73 4.16 23.32
CA MET A 1 35.87 4.29 21.86
C MET A 1 34.75 3.48 21.25
N SER A 2 33.74 4.13 20.67
CA SER A 2 32.59 3.46 20.07
C SER A 2 33.04 2.81 18.76
N GLU A 3 33.27 1.50 18.82
CA GLU A 3 33.61 0.65 17.68
C GLU A 3 32.51 0.80 16.63
N GLN A 4 32.80 1.48 15.52
CA GLN A 4 31.84 1.68 14.45
C GLN A 4 31.52 0.31 13.86
N ALA A 5 30.33 -0.20 14.15
CA ALA A 5 29.85 -1.46 13.58
C ALA A 5 29.91 -1.34 12.05
N VAL A 6 30.68 -2.23 11.40
CA VAL A 6 30.73 -2.29 9.93
C VAL A 6 29.34 -2.67 9.45
N VAL A 7 28.65 -1.75 8.77
CA VAL A 7 27.35 -1.99 8.13
C VAL A 7 27.56 -1.91 6.64
N LYS A 8 27.09 -2.92 5.90
CA LYS A 8 27.06 -2.89 4.43
C LYS A 8 25.62 -2.89 3.95
N GLU A 9 25.34 -2.08 2.94
CA GLU A 9 24.02 -1.98 2.33
C GLU A 9 24.10 -2.37 0.85
N TYR A 10 23.11 -3.12 0.38
CA TYR A 10 22.97 -3.58 -1.00
C TYR A 10 21.56 -3.23 -1.48
N SER A 11 21.42 -2.41 -2.51
CA SER A 11 20.13 -1.92 -2.99
C SER A 11 19.93 -2.19 -4.47
N ASN A 12 18.70 -2.52 -4.87
CA ASN A 12 18.25 -2.59 -6.27
C ASN A 12 17.17 -1.54 -6.59
N GLY A 13 17.02 -0.50 -5.76
CA GLY A 13 16.00 0.55 -5.92
C GLY A 13 14.63 0.21 -5.33
N GLU A 14 14.28 -1.07 -5.20
CA GLU A 14 13.05 -1.52 -4.52
C GLU A 14 13.31 -1.91 -3.06
N LEU A 15 14.37 -2.66 -2.84
CA LEU A 15 14.76 -3.25 -1.58
C LEU A 15 16.22 -2.90 -1.28
N THR A 16 16.51 -2.58 -0.03
CA THR A 16 17.87 -2.42 0.48
C THR A 16 18.14 -3.48 1.55
N ILE A 17 19.02 -4.43 1.27
CA ILE A 17 19.51 -5.42 2.24
C ILE A 17 20.64 -4.80 3.05
N VAL A 18 20.52 -4.85 4.37
CA VAL A 18 21.49 -4.38 5.34
C VAL A 18 22.16 -5.58 5.99
N TRP A 19 23.49 -5.60 5.98
CA TRP A 19 24.28 -6.65 6.58
C TRP A 19 25.21 -6.10 7.68
N GLN A 20 25.10 -6.69 8.87
CA GLN A 20 25.84 -6.34 10.08
C GLN A 20 26.64 -7.56 10.56
N PRO A 21 27.87 -7.79 10.07
CA PRO A 21 28.71 -8.94 10.42
C PRO A 21 28.88 -9.15 11.94
N SER A 22 28.97 -8.08 12.72
CA SER A 22 29.13 -8.15 14.19
C SER A 22 27.97 -8.83 14.91
N LYS A 23 26.78 -8.90 14.30
CA LYS A 23 25.60 -9.60 14.86
C LYS A 23 25.47 -11.04 14.36
N CYS A 24 26.35 -11.52 13.48
CA CYS A 24 26.18 -12.83 12.86
C CYS A 24 26.50 -13.97 13.83
N ILE A 25 25.55 -14.86 14.08
CA ILE A 25 25.79 -16.10 14.87
C ILE A 25 26.16 -17.31 13.99
N HIS A 26 26.43 -17.09 12.69
CA HIS A 26 26.83 -18.13 11.73
C HIS A 26 25.88 -19.34 11.62
N SER A 27 24.57 -19.12 11.82
CA SER A 27 23.52 -20.15 11.68
C SER A 27 23.46 -20.80 10.29
N THR A 28 24.03 -20.18 9.25
CA THR A 28 24.04 -20.62 7.83
C THR A 28 22.71 -20.62 7.10
N LEU A 29 21.58 -20.50 7.81
CA LEU A 29 20.23 -20.46 7.21
C LEU A 29 20.11 -19.38 6.13
N CYS A 30 20.64 -18.19 6.41
CA CYS A 30 20.48 -17.02 5.55
C CYS A 30 21.09 -17.16 4.14
N PHE A 31 22.28 -17.75 4.00
CA PHE A 31 22.93 -17.86 2.69
C PHE A 31 22.68 -19.19 1.98
N ARG A 32 22.32 -20.23 2.73
CA ARG A 32 22.00 -21.55 2.14
C ARG A 32 20.65 -21.59 1.44
N GLY A 33 19.69 -20.76 1.86
CA GLY A 33 18.34 -20.76 1.26
C GLY A 33 18.26 -20.06 -0.11
N LEU A 34 19.11 -19.06 -0.38
CA LEU A 34 19.22 -18.41 -1.70
C LEU A 34 20.69 -18.25 -2.13
N PRO A 35 21.38 -19.33 -2.55
CA PRO A 35 22.80 -19.27 -2.91
C PRO A 35 23.10 -18.46 -4.17
N ALA A 36 22.10 -18.24 -5.04
CA ALA A 36 22.22 -17.36 -6.20
C ALA A 36 22.35 -15.88 -5.80
N VAL A 37 21.74 -15.50 -4.67
CA VAL A 37 21.77 -14.14 -4.10
C VAL A 37 22.93 -14.01 -3.12
N PHE A 38 23.03 -14.92 -2.15
CA PHE A 38 23.96 -14.84 -1.02
C PHE A 38 25.09 -15.85 -1.21
N ASN A 39 26.26 -15.37 -1.63
CA ASN A 39 27.44 -16.21 -1.84
C ASN A 39 28.66 -15.67 -1.09
N PRO A 40 29.03 -16.23 0.07
CA PRO A 40 30.18 -15.79 0.88
C PRO A 40 31.54 -15.82 0.16
N GLN A 41 31.67 -16.58 -0.92
CA GLN A 41 32.89 -16.70 -1.71
C GLN A 41 33.03 -15.61 -2.79
N GLN A 42 31.96 -14.85 -3.07
CA GLN A 42 31.95 -13.79 -4.08
C GLN A 42 31.97 -12.40 -3.44
N ARG A 43 32.40 -11.40 -4.22
CA ARG A 43 32.38 -9.98 -3.84
C ARG A 43 31.80 -9.18 -5.03
N PRO A 44 30.68 -8.44 -4.85
CA PRO A 44 29.82 -8.42 -3.67
C PRO A 44 29.21 -9.80 -3.38
N TRP A 45 29.04 -10.13 -2.10
CA TRP A 45 28.52 -11.44 -1.68
C TRP A 45 26.99 -11.51 -1.74
N VAL A 46 26.33 -10.36 -1.92
CA VAL A 46 24.88 -10.21 -2.12
C VAL A 46 24.65 -9.73 -3.55
N LYS A 47 23.86 -10.47 -4.33
CA LYS A 47 23.41 -10.14 -5.68
C LYS A 47 21.91 -9.88 -5.67
N MET A 48 21.52 -8.61 -5.71
CA MET A 48 20.12 -8.21 -5.59
C MET A 48 19.26 -8.60 -6.80
N ASP A 49 19.87 -8.78 -7.97
CA ASP A 49 19.15 -9.08 -9.23
C ASP A 49 18.91 -10.58 -9.45
N ALA A 50 19.37 -11.43 -8.53
CA ALA A 50 19.32 -12.89 -8.69
C ALA A 50 18.04 -13.55 -8.12
N ALA A 51 17.14 -12.78 -7.51
CA ALA A 51 15.86 -13.25 -6.97
C ALA A 51 14.82 -12.13 -6.91
N THR A 52 13.57 -12.48 -6.68
CA THR A 52 12.47 -11.51 -6.48
C THR A 52 12.53 -10.86 -5.09
N THR A 53 11.96 -9.66 -4.95
CA THR A 53 11.88 -8.92 -3.67
C THR A 53 11.25 -9.76 -2.56
N GLU A 54 10.19 -10.51 -2.87
CA GLU A 54 9.53 -11.43 -1.92
C GLU A 54 10.47 -12.54 -1.42
N GLN A 55 11.22 -13.18 -2.33
CA GLN A 55 12.19 -14.21 -1.97
C GLN A 55 13.33 -13.63 -1.13
N LEU A 56 13.84 -12.44 -1.48
CA LEU A 56 14.87 -11.75 -0.72
C LEU A 56 14.39 -11.44 0.71
N ILE A 57 13.18 -10.92 0.87
CA ILE A 57 12.58 -10.64 2.18
C ILE A 57 12.44 -11.91 3.00
N ALA A 58 11.82 -12.96 2.44
CA ALA A 58 11.61 -14.22 3.14
C ALA A 58 12.93 -14.83 3.63
N GLN A 59 13.97 -14.76 2.79
CA GLN A 59 15.27 -15.30 3.12
C GLN A 59 16.02 -14.45 4.16
N VAL A 60 15.95 -13.12 4.07
CA VAL A 60 16.55 -12.22 5.07
C VAL A 60 15.87 -12.42 6.44
N SER A 61 14.55 -12.57 6.46
CA SER A 61 13.76 -12.88 7.67
C SER A 61 14.12 -14.22 8.30
N SER A 62 14.80 -15.13 7.59
CA SER A 62 15.30 -16.39 8.14
C SER A 62 16.58 -16.21 8.98
N CYS A 63 17.11 -14.99 9.14
CA CYS A 63 18.32 -14.72 9.91
C CYS A 63 17.98 -14.60 11.42
N PRO A 64 18.29 -15.61 12.25
CA PRO A 64 17.88 -15.61 13.67
C PRO A 64 18.55 -14.50 14.50
N SER A 65 19.71 -14.01 14.07
CA SER A 65 20.45 -12.98 14.80
C SER A 65 20.18 -11.55 14.31
N GLY A 66 19.38 -11.39 13.25
CA GLY A 66 19.15 -10.09 12.61
C GLY A 66 20.41 -9.46 12.00
N ALA A 67 21.46 -10.25 11.76
CA ALA A 67 22.66 -9.80 11.05
C ALA A 67 22.39 -9.46 9.59
N LEU A 68 21.36 -10.06 9.01
CA LEU A 68 20.75 -9.64 7.76
C LEU A 68 19.39 -9.03 8.10
N SER A 69 19.16 -7.83 7.61
CA SER A 69 17.88 -7.14 7.66
C SER A 69 17.63 -6.43 6.34
N TYR A 70 16.43 -5.88 6.16
CA TYR A 70 16.10 -5.13 4.95
C TYR A 70 15.36 -3.84 5.27
N LYS A 71 15.46 -2.88 4.36
CA LYS A 71 14.68 -1.66 4.29
C LYS A 71 13.99 -1.68 2.93
N LEU A 72 12.67 -1.64 2.91
CA LEU A 72 11.94 -1.36 1.68
C LEU A 72 12.15 0.12 1.35
N ALA A 73 12.57 0.43 0.12
CA ALA A 73 12.28 1.76 -0.38
C ALA A 73 10.75 1.88 -0.38
N GLU A 74 10.20 3.01 0.05
CA GLU A 74 8.76 3.27 -0.03
C GLU A 74 8.33 3.19 -1.51
N GLN A 75 8.07 1.98 -1.98
CA GLN A 75 7.31 1.76 -3.19
C GLN A 75 5.93 2.32 -2.88
N PRO A 76 5.33 3.16 -3.76
CA PRO A 76 3.90 3.33 -3.71
C PRO A 76 3.34 1.91 -3.78
N MET A 77 2.73 1.46 -2.68
CA MET A 77 2.26 0.09 -2.52
C MET A 77 1.60 -0.33 -3.83
N PRO A 78 1.92 -1.50 -4.41
CA PRO A 78 1.06 -2.07 -5.42
C PRO A 78 -0.26 -2.33 -4.70
N VAL A 79 -1.18 -1.37 -4.79
CA VAL A 79 -2.57 -1.50 -4.36
C VAL A 79 -3.19 -2.53 -5.28
N THR A 80 -2.93 -3.81 -5.00
CA THR A 80 -3.86 -4.85 -5.37
C THR A 80 -5.14 -4.46 -4.63
N PRO A 81 -6.24 -4.12 -5.32
CA PRO A 81 -7.51 -3.92 -4.63
C PRO A 81 -7.90 -5.28 -4.07
N SER A 82 -7.53 -5.51 -2.80
CA SER A 82 -7.94 -6.63 -1.97
C SER A 82 -9.45 -6.53 -1.76
N ALA A 83 -10.25 -6.87 -2.76
CA ALA A 83 -11.72 -6.96 -2.70
C ALA A 83 -12.37 -5.91 -1.79
N ALA A 84 -11.85 -4.67 -1.80
CA ALA A 84 -12.37 -3.58 -1.02
C ALA A 84 -13.60 -3.13 -1.79
N GLU A 85 -14.75 -3.64 -1.33
CA GLU A 85 -16.13 -3.30 -1.72
C GLU A 85 -16.19 -2.33 -2.90
N ILE A 86 -16.28 -2.85 -4.13
CA ILE A 86 -16.52 -2.00 -5.31
C ILE A 86 -17.76 -1.16 -5.02
N VAL A 87 -17.56 0.15 -4.81
CA VAL A 87 -18.65 1.10 -4.61
C VAL A 87 -19.33 1.29 -5.95
N LYS A 88 -20.59 0.86 -6.06
CA LYS A 88 -21.36 0.99 -7.31
C LYS A 88 -22.07 2.33 -7.32
N ILE A 89 -21.76 3.17 -8.31
CA ILE A 89 -22.46 4.44 -8.53
C ILE A 89 -23.38 4.27 -9.75
N LYS A 90 -24.68 4.52 -9.56
CA LYS A 90 -25.68 4.51 -10.63
C LYS A 90 -26.24 5.91 -10.85
N LEU A 91 -26.39 6.30 -12.11
CA LEU A 91 -27.07 7.54 -12.46
C LEU A 91 -28.58 7.25 -12.60
N ALA A 92 -29.40 7.92 -11.80
CA ALA A 92 -30.85 7.91 -12.02
C ALA A 92 -31.17 8.90 -13.16
N PRO A 93 -31.96 8.50 -14.18
CA PRO A 93 -32.40 9.41 -15.24
C PRO A 93 -33.08 10.65 -14.64
N ASN A 94 -32.71 11.84 -15.11
CA ASN A 94 -33.22 13.12 -14.63
C ASN A 94 -33.09 13.30 -13.11
N GLY A 95 -32.12 12.61 -12.50
CA GLY A 95 -32.08 12.34 -11.07
C GLY A 95 -30.68 12.29 -10.47
N PRO A 96 -30.60 11.90 -9.18
CA PRO A 96 -29.36 11.92 -8.40
C PRO A 96 -28.37 10.80 -8.78
N LEU A 97 -27.16 10.91 -8.23
CA LEU A 97 -26.19 9.80 -8.19
C LEU A 97 -26.53 8.87 -7.02
N LEU A 98 -26.83 7.61 -7.31
CA LEU A 98 -27.10 6.57 -6.32
C LEU A 98 -25.82 5.81 -6.03
N VAL A 99 -25.25 6.03 -4.86
CA VAL A 99 -24.02 5.39 -4.41
C VAL A 99 -24.36 4.20 -3.51
N GLN A 100 -23.92 3.01 -3.89
CA GLN A 100 -24.12 1.76 -3.16
C GLN A 100 -22.79 1.25 -2.61
N GLY A 101 -22.65 1.29 -1.28
CA GLY A 101 -21.45 0.81 -0.58
C GLY A 101 -21.16 1.65 0.65
N LYS A 102 -20.10 1.29 1.38
CA LYS A 102 -19.57 2.12 2.46
C LYS A 102 -18.79 3.30 1.85
N ILE A 103 -19.25 4.51 2.14
CA ILE A 103 -18.61 5.75 1.67
C ILE A 103 -18.42 6.74 2.81
N GLU A 104 -17.42 7.60 2.66
CA GLU A 104 -17.18 8.74 3.53
C GLU A 104 -17.32 10.02 2.72
N ILE A 105 -18.04 10.99 3.26
CA ILE A 105 -18.27 12.29 2.64
C ILE A 105 -17.66 13.35 3.55
N GLN A 106 -16.69 14.09 3.03
CA GLN A 106 -16.09 15.24 3.69
C GLN A 106 -16.76 16.53 3.21
N ASP A 107 -17.22 17.37 4.14
CA ASP A 107 -17.76 18.68 3.82
C ASP A 107 -16.66 19.75 3.68
N LYS A 108 -17.06 20.97 3.29
CA LYS A 108 -16.15 22.13 3.17
C LYS A 108 -15.47 22.54 4.49
N ASN A 109 -16.02 22.12 5.63
CA ASN A 109 -15.50 22.44 6.96
C ASN A 109 -14.57 21.32 7.48
N GLY A 110 -14.38 20.25 6.70
CA GLY A 110 -13.59 19.08 7.09
C GLY A 110 -14.36 18.04 7.91
N THR A 111 -15.67 18.19 8.10
CA THR A 111 -16.51 17.22 8.80
C THR A 111 -16.69 15.98 7.92
N ILE A 112 -16.34 14.81 8.44
CA ILE A 112 -16.49 13.53 7.74
C ILE A 112 -17.77 12.84 8.23
N THR A 113 -18.62 12.44 7.28
CA THR A 113 -19.80 11.62 7.55
C THR A 113 -19.68 10.28 6.84
N THR A 114 -19.77 9.19 7.60
CA THR A 114 -19.74 7.83 7.06
C THR A 114 -21.16 7.33 6.76
N HIS A 115 -21.36 6.80 5.55
CA HIS A 115 -22.59 6.16 5.12
C HIS A 115 -22.29 4.70 4.78
N THR A 116 -23.13 3.78 5.24
CA THR A 116 -23.00 2.33 5.00
C THR A 116 -24.12 1.78 4.12
N LYS A 117 -25.07 2.63 3.73
CA LYS A 117 -26.27 2.28 2.94
C LYS A 117 -26.24 3.02 1.61
N MET A 118 -27.27 2.80 0.80
CA MET A 118 -27.46 3.56 -0.44
C MET A 118 -27.63 5.05 -0.14
N THR A 119 -26.78 5.88 -0.74
CA THR A 119 -26.79 7.33 -0.56
C THR A 119 -27.09 8.02 -1.88
N ALA A 120 -28.03 8.96 -1.89
CA ALA A 120 -28.39 9.74 -3.07
C ALA A 120 -27.72 11.12 -3.03
N LEU A 121 -26.80 11.37 -3.96
CA LEU A 121 -26.08 12.63 -4.07
C LEU A 121 -26.69 13.53 -5.14
N CYS A 122 -26.79 14.82 -4.85
CA CYS A 122 -27.34 15.82 -5.74
C CYS A 122 -26.48 15.96 -6.99
N ARG A 123 -27.11 15.76 -8.14
CA ARG A 123 -26.51 16.01 -9.47
C ARG A 123 -27.04 17.28 -10.13
N CYS A 124 -28.28 17.67 -9.81
CA CYS A 124 -29.00 18.78 -10.45
C CYS A 124 -28.58 20.20 -9.97
N GLY A 125 -27.76 20.32 -8.92
CA GLY A 125 -27.34 21.61 -8.36
C GLY A 125 -28.40 22.34 -7.51
N ALA A 126 -29.68 21.98 -7.58
CA ALA A 126 -30.77 22.71 -6.92
C ALA A 126 -31.06 22.29 -5.46
N SER A 127 -30.50 21.19 -4.96
CA SER A 127 -30.78 20.71 -3.59
C SER A 127 -30.47 21.75 -2.52
N ALA A 128 -31.34 21.91 -1.53
CA ALA A 128 -31.10 22.71 -0.33
C ALA A 128 -30.27 21.95 0.72
N ASN A 129 -30.21 20.62 0.64
CA ASN A 129 -29.47 19.74 1.56
C ASN A 129 -28.19 19.18 0.93
N LYS A 130 -27.39 20.02 0.27
CA LYS A 130 -26.16 19.57 -0.40
C LYS A 130 -25.19 18.94 0.62
N PRO A 131 -24.48 17.86 0.25
CA PRO A 131 -24.39 17.25 -1.08
C PRO A 131 -25.50 16.25 -1.43
N TYR A 132 -26.49 16.06 -0.55
CA TYR A 132 -27.55 15.06 -0.71
C TYR A 132 -28.67 15.51 -1.63
N CYS A 133 -29.35 14.56 -2.25
CA CYS A 133 -30.56 14.82 -3.02
C CYS A 133 -31.78 14.99 -2.10
N ASP A 134 -32.56 16.05 -2.29
CA ASP A 134 -33.78 16.37 -1.55
C ASP A 134 -35.05 16.37 -2.42
N GLY A 135 -34.94 15.90 -3.68
CA GLY A 135 -36.04 15.89 -4.65
C GLY A 135 -36.16 17.15 -5.51
N SER A 136 -35.34 18.18 -5.30
CA SER A 136 -35.40 19.44 -6.07
C SER A 136 -35.25 19.25 -7.59
N HIS A 137 -34.59 18.17 -8.04
CA HIS A 137 -34.45 17.83 -9.46
C HIS A 137 -35.79 17.70 -10.20
N GLN A 138 -36.85 17.20 -9.52
CA GLN A 138 -38.18 17.09 -10.12
C GLN A 138 -38.83 18.46 -10.29
N LYS A 139 -38.66 19.35 -9.30
CA LYS A 139 -39.26 20.69 -9.29
C LYS A 139 -38.68 21.59 -10.39
N ILE A 140 -37.38 21.45 -10.66
CA ILE A 140 -36.70 22.25 -11.68
C ILE A 140 -36.69 21.61 -13.07
N GLY A 141 -37.28 20.41 -13.23
CA GLY A 141 -37.27 19.67 -14.49
C GLY A 141 -35.86 19.32 -14.97
N PHE A 142 -34.97 18.94 -14.05
CA PHE A 142 -33.60 18.56 -14.40
C PHE A 142 -33.61 17.45 -15.46
N THR A 143 -32.87 17.65 -16.54
CA THR A 143 -32.70 16.70 -17.63
C THR A 143 -31.21 16.55 -17.91
N ASP A 144 -30.75 15.31 -18.07
CA ASP A 144 -29.35 14.95 -18.30
C ASP A 144 -29.13 14.19 -19.61
#